data_AF-A0A0G4FZZ8-F1
#
_entry.id   AF-A0A0G4FZZ8-F1
#
_cell.length_a   1.000
_cell.length_b   1.000
_cell.length_c   1.000
_cell.angle_alpha   90.00
_cell.angle_beta   90.00
_cell.angle_gamma   90.00
#
_symmetry.space_group_name_H-M   'P 1'
#
loop_
_entity.id
_entity.type
_entity.pdbx_description
1 polymer ?
#
loop_
_entity_poly.entity_id
_entity_poly.type
_entity_poly.pdbx_seq_one_letter_code
_entity_poly.pdbx_strand_id
1 'polypeptide(L)'
;ALLDFHRQGVVRIDPNLEYPDETPLFLAASKGHVELVRFLVLEAGSHADQTNHFRENALYAAAVWCQNEEAACQIVQFLHDNTDAEVNRLSEDMGTALDSVNEKKQPRLWKLLKSIGAKSAAECS
;
A
#
# COMPACT_ATOMS: atom_id res chain seq x y z
N ALA A 1 -18.83 -29.34 4.78
CA ALA A 1 -19.28 -28.16 5.55
C ALA A 1 -18.07 -27.58 6.27
N LEU A 2 -17.87 -26.26 6.14
CA LEU A 2 -16.91 -25.41 6.86
C LEU A 2 -15.44 -25.66 6.51
N LEU A 3 -15.01 -25.17 5.34
CA LEU A 3 -14.42 -23.84 5.10
C LEU A 3 -12.97 -23.78 5.58
N ASP A 4 -12.12 -23.72 4.56
CA ASP A 4 -10.68 -23.59 4.61
C ASP A 4 -10.21 -22.59 5.67
N PHE A 5 -9.35 -23.08 6.55
CA PHE A 5 -8.41 -22.29 7.35
C PHE A 5 -7.43 -21.58 6.41
N HIS A 6 -7.90 -20.58 5.67
CA HIS A 6 -7.02 -19.61 5.03
C HIS A 6 -6.35 -18.82 6.14
N ARG A 7 -5.11 -19.20 6.47
CA ARG A 7 -3.87 -18.40 6.35
C ARG A 7 -4.03 -16.86 6.35
N GLN A 8 -4.90 -16.33 7.20
CA GLN A 8 -5.16 -14.91 7.35
C GLN A 8 -4.29 -14.41 8.51
N GLY A 9 -3.15 -13.81 8.16
CA GLY A 9 -2.34 -12.98 9.05
C GLY A 9 -3.07 -11.68 9.43
N VAL A 10 -4.32 -11.80 9.85
CA VAL A 10 -5.13 -10.68 10.34
C VAL A 10 -4.77 -10.57 11.82
N VAL A 11 -3.87 -9.65 12.14
CA VAL A 11 -3.73 -9.16 13.51
C VAL A 11 -5.11 -8.59 13.87
N ARG A 12 -5.87 -9.31 14.71
CA ARG A 12 -7.13 -8.81 15.24
C ARG A 12 -6.81 -7.62 16.13
N ILE A 13 -6.89 -6.42 15.57
CA ILE A 13 -6.83 -5.18 16.31
C ILE A 13 -8.15 -5.03 17.08
N ASP A 14 -8.06 -4.53 18.31
CA ASP A 14 -9.17 -4.41 19.26
C ASP A 14 -10.37 -3.67 18.61
N PRO A 15 -11.60 -4.22 18.66
CA PRO A 15 -12.79 -3.58 18.07
C PRO A 15 -13.16 -2.22 18.70
N ASN A 16 -12.48 -1.80 19.77
CA ASN A 16 -12.69 -0.51 20.43
C ASN A 16 -11.61 0.54 20.11
N LEU A 17 -10.69 0.25 19.17
CA LEU A 17 -9.80 1.25 18.59
C LEU A 17 -10.55 2.02 17.50
N GLU A 18 -10.38 3.35 17.47
CA GLU A 18 -11.04 4.26 16.51
C GLU A 18 -10.59 4.03 15.05
N TYR A 19 -9.50 3.27 14.84
CA TYR A 19 -8.91 2.93 13.53
C TYR A 19 -8.45 1.46 13.46
N PRO A 20 -9.36 0.46 13.50
CA PRO A 20 -9.02 -0.95 13.68
C PRO A 20 -8.44 -1.66 12.45
N ASP A 21 -8.44 -1.06 11.26
CA ASP A 21 -8.05 -1.75 10.02
C ASP A 21 -6.67 -1.35 9.46
N GLU A 22 -5.85 -0.60 10.20
CA GLU A 22 -4.47 -0.30 9.75
C GLU A 22 -3.56 -1.52 9.93
N THR A 23 -3.21 -2.17 8.81
CA THR A 23 -2.29 -3.33 8.85
C THR A 23 -0.87 -2.89 9.25
N PRO A 24 -0.08 -3.76 9.90
CA PRO A 24 1.32 -3.45 10.22
C PRO A 24 2.13 -3.05 8.98
N LEU A 25 1.82 -3.66 7.83
CA LEU A 25 2.45 -3.35 6.55
C LEU A 25 2.05 -1.95 6.04
N PHE A 26 0.78 -1.55 6.17
CA PHE A 26 0.32 -0.20 5.86
C PHE A 26 1.04 0.85 6.71
N LEU A 27 1.12 0.62 8.03
CA LEU A 27 1.82 1.52 8.95
C LEU A 27 3.31 1.64 8.62
N ALA A 28 4.00 0.52 8.38
CA ALA A 28 5.40 0.53 7.98
C ALA A 28 5.63 1.29 6.66
N ALA A 29 4.75 1.07 5.68
CA ALA A 29 4.81 1.72 4.38
C ALA A 29 4.57 3.24 4.47
N SER A 30 3.51 3.67 5.18
CA SER A 30 3.18 5.09 5.37
C SER A 30 4.28 5.87 6.10
N LYS A 31 5.03 5.23 7.00
CA LYS A 31 6.16 5.84 7.71
C LYS A 31 7.49 5.75 6.95
N GLY A 32 7.54 5.06 5.81
CA GLY A 32 8.76 4.88 5.04
C GLY A 32 9.76 3.92 5.69
N HIS A 33 9.30 2.99 6.52
CA HIS A 33 10.16 2.02 7.21
C HIS A 33 10.51 0.84 6.30
N VAL A 34 11.44 1.08 5.37
CA VAL A 34 11.77 0.14 4.28
C VAL A 34 12.15 -1.25 4.80
N GLU A 35 13.02 -1.35 5.79
CA GLU A 35 13.46 -2.65 6.33
C GLU A 35 12.32 -3.39 7.08
N LEU A 36 11.42 -2.65 7.73
CA LEU A 36 10.26 -3.24 8.38
C LEU A 36 9.26 -3.76 7.33
N VAL A 37 9.07 -3.03 6.22
CA VAL A 37 8.27 -3.50 5.08
C VAL A 37 8.84 -4.81 4.51
N ARG A 38 10.16 -4.86 4.25
CA ARG A 38 10.81 -6.07 3.75
C ARG A 38 10.60 -7.25 4.69
N PHE A 39 10.81 -7.05 5.99
CA PHE A 39 10.58 -8.08 7.00
C PHE A 39 9.12 -8.56 7.02
N LEU A 40 8.15 -7.63 6.98
CA LEU A 40 6.73 -7.98 7.03
C LEU A 40 6.27 -8.78 5.80
N VAL A 41 6.80 -8.46 4.62
CA VAL A 41 6.46 -9.16 3.37
C VAL A 41 7.15 -10.52 3.29
N LEU A 42 8.46 -10.59 3.55
CA LEU A 42 9.26 -11.80 3.33
C LEU A 42 9.14 -12.79 4.49
N GLU A 43 9.19 -12.32 5.73
CA GLU A 43 9.28 -13.17 6.91
C GLU A 43 7.92 -13.36 7.59
N ALA A 44 7.11 -12.30 7.69
CA ALA A 44 5.80 -12.38 8.35
C ALA A 44 4.67 -12.83 7.40
N GLY A 45 4.93 -12.91 6.08
CA GLY A 45 3.93 -13.30 5.09
C GLY A 45 2.74 -12.34 5.00
N SER A 46 2.98 -11.05 5.19
CA SER A 46 1.93 -10.03 5.17
C SER A 46 1.32 -9.92 3.77
N HIS A 47 -0.01 -9.87 3.71
CA HIS A 47 -0.75 -9.71 2.46
C HIS A 47 -0.73 -8.24 2.03
N ALA A 48 -0.01 -7.93 0.95
CA ALA A 48 0.20 -6.56 0.50
C ALA A 48 -1.06 -5.87 -0.06
N ASP A 49 -2.08 -6.64 -0.43
CA ASP A 49 -3.36 -6.12 -0.93
C ASP A 49 -4.41 -5.90 0.17
N GLN A 50 -4.08 -6.18 1.44
CA GLN A 50 -4.94 -5.77 2.53
C GLN A 50 -5.04 -4.25 2.58
N THR A 51 -6.27 -3.74 2.73
CA THR A 51 -6.55 -2.32 2.77
C THR A 51 -7.04 -1.86 4.13
N ASN A 52 -6.82 -0.58 4.42
CA ASN A 52 -7.50 0.12 5.51
C ASN A 52 -8.99 0.40 5.16
N HIS A 53 -9.71 1.10 6.05
CA HIS A 53 -11.08 1.53 5.83
C HIS A 53 -11.28 2.43 4.59
N PHE A 54 -10.25 3.18 4.22
CA PHE A 54 -10.24 4.05 3.03
C PHE A 54 -9.95 3.29 1.73
N ARG A 55 -9.90 1.96 1.78
CA ARG A 55 -9.59 1.06 0.66
C ARG A 55 -8.17 1.26 0.11
N GLU A 56 -7.26 1.76 0.95
CA GLU A 56 -5.87 2.00 0.59
C GLU A 56 -5.00 0.83 1.03
N ASN A 57 -4.19 0.30 0.11
CA ASN A 57 -3.21 -0.75 0.42
C ASN A 57 -1.85 -0.16 0.82
N ALA A 58 -0.90 -1.02 1.18
CA ALA A 58 0.44 -0.59 1.60
C ALA A 58 1.20 0.17 0.50
N LEU A 59 0.98 -0.17 -0.79
CA LEU A 59 1.60 0.55 -1.91
C LEU A 59 1.07 1.98 -2.00
N TYR A 60 -0.26 2.15 -1.93
CA TYR A 60 -0.88 3.47 -1.85
C TYR A 60 -0.33 4.26 -0.66
N ALA A 61 -0.18 3.60 0.49
CA ALA A 61 0.31 4.25 1.70
C ALA A 61 1.76 4.75 1.58
N ALA A 62 2.65 3.93 0.99
CA ALA A 62 4.01 4.35 0.70
C ALA A 62 4.03 5.52 -0.28
N ALA A 63 3.18 5.49 -1.30
CA ALA A 63 3.16 6.53 -2.33
C ALA A 63 2.60 7.87 -1.80
N VAL A 64 1.54 7.82 -0.99
CA VAL A 64 0.80 9.01 -0.56
C VAL A 64 1.26 9.49 0.81
N TRP A 65 1.33 8.63 1.82
CA TRP A 65 1.53 9.07 3.21
C TRP A 65 3.00 9.21 3.59
N CYS A 66 3.92 8.58 2.85
CA CYS A 66 5.34 8.68 3.12
C CYS A 66 5.90 10.08 2.82
N GLN A 67 6.53 10.69 3.81
CA GLN A 67 7.17 12.00 3.67
C GLN A 67 8.53 11.93 2.95
N ASN A 68 9.12 10.74 2.85
CA ASN A 68 10.43 10.53 2.24
C ASN A 68 10.25 9.85 0.87
N GLU A 69 10.42 10.61 -0.21
CA GLU A 69 10.27 10.13 -1.60
C GLU A 69 11.22 8.96 -1.92
N GLU A 70 12.44 8.95 -1.38
CA GLU A 70 13.40 7.88 -1.63
C GLU A 70 12.95 6.57 -0.96
N ALA A 71 12.52 6.64 0.30
CA ALA A 71 11.97 5.49 1.00
C ALA A 71 10.68 4.98 0.32
N ALA A 72 9.81 5.90 -0.11
CA ALA A 72 8.59 5.57 -0.86
C ALA A 72 8.92 4.82 -2.16
N CYS A 73 9.90 5.31 -2.94
CA CYS A 73 10.33 4.64 -4.17
C CYS A 73 10.84 3.22 -3.90
N GLN A 74 11.66 3.04 -2.87
CA GLN A 74 12.18 1.71 -2.50
C GLN A 74 11.06 0.76 -2.08
N ILE A 75 10.09 1.24 -1.28
CA ILE A 75 8.97 0.44 -0.82
C ILE A 75 8.04 0.07 -1.98
N VAL A 76 7.66 1.03 -2.82
CA VAL A 76 6.78 0.79 -3.97
C VAL A 76 7.40 -0.21 -4.94
N GLN A 77 8.69 -0.06 -5.26
CA GLN A 77 9.40 -1.02 -6.11
C GLN A 77 9.45 -2.40 -5.46
N PHE A 78 9.79 -2.47 -4.18
CA PHE A 78 9.87 -3.73 -3.47
C PHE A 78 8.51 -4.46 -3.39
N LEU A 79 7.43 -3.74 -3.09
CA LEU A 79 6.08 -4.29 -3.08
C LEU A 79 5.67 -4.76 -4.48
N HIS A 80 5.96 -4.00 -5.53
CA HIS A 80 5.69 -4.43 -6.90
C HIS A 80 6.43 -5.72 -7.29
N ASP A 81 7.71 -5.83 -6.94
CA ASP A 81 8.55 -6.96 -7.36
C ASP A 81 8.27 -8.25 -6.56
N ASN A 82 7.77 -8.13 -5.33
CA ASN A 82 7.65 -9.26 -4.40
C ASN A 82 6.20 -9.58 -4.01
N THR A 83 5.22 -8.80 -4.47
CA THR A 83 3.82 -8.95 -4.05
C THR A 83 2.86 -8.65 -5.20
N ASP A 84 1.65 -9.21 -5.13
CA ASP A 84 0.56 -8.93 -6.07
C ASP A 84 -0.25 -7.67 -5.67
N ALA A 85 0.38 -6.70 -5.01
CA ALA A 85 -0.31 -5.49 -4.55
C ALA A 85 -0.93 -4.72 -5.72
N GLU A 86 -2.22 -4.39 -5.62
CA GLU A 86 -2.90 -3.64 -6.68
C GLU A 86 -2.38 -2.20 -6.77
N VAL A 87 -1.71 -1.90 -7.88
CA VAL A 87 -1.10 -0.58 -8.15
C VAL A 87 -2.16 0.50 -8.41
N ASN A 88 -3.28 0.13 -9.03
CA ASN A 88 -4.32 1.06 -9.52
C ASN A 88 -5.56 1.11 -8.64
N ARG A 89 -5.40 0.77 -7.36
CA ARG A 89 -6.51 0.79 -6.42
C ARG A 89 -6.99 2.22 -6.20
N LEU A 90 -8.31 2.39 -6.23
CA LEU A 90 -8.98 3.65 -5.94
C LEU A 90 -9.18 3.78 -4.43
N SER A 91 -8.77 4.92 -3.88
CA SER A 91 -9.14 5.32 -2.52
C SER A 91 -10.63 5.66 -2.41
N GLU A 92 -11.11 5.93 -1.20
CA GLU A 92 -12.49 6.40 -0.97
C GLU A 92 -12.85 7.65 -1.80
N ASP A 93 -11.90 8.55 -2.01
CA ASP A 93 -12.06 9.75 -2.85
C ASP A 93 -12.02 9.48 -4.36
N MET A 94 -12.03 8.20 -4.77
CA MET A 94 -11.84 7.74 -6.16
C MET A 94 -10.50 8.16 -6.79
N GLY A 95 -9.49 8.49 -5.97
CA GLY A 95 -8.15 8.83 -6.44
C GLY A 95 -7.24 7.60 -6.49
N THR A 96 -6.34 7.56 -7.48
CA THR A 96 -5.24 6.57 -7.50
C THR A 96 -4.01 7.11 -6.79
N ALA A 97 -3.08 6.23 -6.42
CA ALA A 97 -1.77 6.64 -5.90
C ALA A 97 -1.04 7.59 -6.87
N LEU A 98 -1.22 7.40 -8.18
CA LEU A 98 -0.60 8.24 -9.20
C LEU A 98 -1.15 9.68 -9.19
N ASP A 99 -2.46 9.85 -8.97
CA ASP A 99 -3.11 11.16 -8.90
C ASP A 99 -2.59 11.95 -7.69
N SER A 100 -2.56 11.31 -6.52
CA SER A 100 -2.07 11.93 -5.28
C SER A 100 -0.58 12.30 -5.36
N VAL A 101 0.26 11.47 -5.98
CA VAL A 101 1.69 11.76 -6.18
C VAL A 101 1.89 12.92 -7.15
N ASN A 102 1.03 13.04 -8.17
CA ASN A 102 1.05 14.16 -9.11
C ASN A 102 0.72 15.49 -8.40
N GLU A 103 -0.30 15.49 -7.52
CA GLU A 103 -0.66 16.67 -6.70
C GLU A 103 0.47 17.11 -5.75
N LYS A 104 1.18 16.14 -5.18
CA LYS A 104 2.34 16.38 -4.29
C LYS A 104 3.61 16.81 -5.02
N LYS A 105 3.60 16.84 -6.36
CA LYS A 105 4.74 17.22 -7.21
C LYS A 105 5.99 16.39 -6.91
N GLN A 106 5.84 15.07 -6.79
CA GLN A 106 6.93 14.10 -6.57
C GLN A 106 7.33 13.41 -7.89
N PRO A 107 8.22 14.00 -8.71
CA PRO A 107 8.45 13.56 -10.08
C PRO A 107 9.19 12.23 -10.20
N ARG A 108 9.99 11.82 -9.20
CA ARG A 108 10.70 10.54 -9.27
C ARG A 108 9.73 9.41 -8.98
N LEU A 109 8.97 9.54 -7.91
CA LEU A 109 7.94 8.57 -7.53
C LEU A 109 6.84 8.47 -8.59
N TRP A 110 6.43 9.60 -9.19
CA TRP A 110 5.46 9.59 -10.29
C TRP A 110 5.94 8.76 -11.48
N LYS A 111 7.20 8.93 -11.89
CA LYS A 111 7.80 8.16 -13.00
C LYS A 111 7.86 6.68 -12.66
N LEU A 112 8.22 6.34 -11.42
CA LEU A 112 8.26 4.98 -10.94
C LEU A 112 6.86 4.33 -11.03
N LEU A 113 5.84 4.98 -10.48
CA LEU A 113 4.46 4.51 -10.54
C LEU A 113 4.01 4.30 -12.01
N LYS A 114 4.28 5.25 -12.90
CA LYS A 114 4.00 5.05 -14.34
C LYS A 114 4.74 3.85 -14.93
N SER A 115 6.00 3.61 -14.55
CA SER A 115 6.79 2.48 -15.06
C SER A 115 6.26 1.10 -14.63
N ILE A 116 5.65 1.01 -13.44
CA ILE A 116 5.02 -0.22 -12.93
C ILE A 116 3.57 -0.38 -13.39
N GLY A 117 3.11 0.43 -14.35
CA GLY A 117 1.76 0.36 -14.91
C GLY A 117 0.68 1.12 -14.14
N ALA A 118 1.06 2.09 -13.30
CA ALA A 118 0.09 2.95 -12.65
C ALA A 118 -0.66 3.83 -13.65
N LYS A 119 -1.96 3.99 -13.41
CA LYS A 119 -2.91 4.76 -14.20
C LYS A 119 -3.56 5.79 -13.31
N SER A 120 -3.97 6.93 -13.88
CA SER A 120 -4.82 7.88 -13.19
C SER A 120 -6.24 7.32 -13.05
N ALA A 121 -7.03 7.88 -12.14
CA ALA A 121 -8.44 7.50 -11.99
C ALA A 121 -9.22 7.62 -13.32
N ALA A 122 -8.92 8.65 -14.13
CA ALA A 122 -9.52 8.85 -15.45
C ALA A 122 -9.11 7.80 -16.51
N GLU A 123 -7.97 7.12 -16.31
CA GLU A 123 -7.49 6.04 -17.18
C GLU A 123 -8.01 4.65 -16.75
N CYS A 124 -8.60 4.55 -15.56
CA CYS A 124 -9.13 3.30 -14.98
C CYS A 124 -10.63 3.07 -15.24
N SER A 125 -11.34 4.06 -15.79
CA SER A 125 -12.79 4.03 -16.10
C SER A 125 -13.14 3.37 -17.42
#